data_AF-A0A0S3U7G3-F1
#
_entry.id   AF-A0A0S3U7G3-F1
#
_cell.length_a   1.000
_cell.length_b   1.000
_cell.length_c   1.000
_cell.angle_alpha   90.00
_cell.angle_beta   90.00
_cell.angle_gamma   90.00
#
_symmetry.space_group_name_H-M   'P 1'
#
loop_
_entity.id
_entity.type
_entity.pdbx_description
1 polymer ?
#
loop_
_entity_poly.entity_id
_entity_poly.type
_entity_poly.pdbx_seq_one_letter_code
_entity_poly.pdbx_strand_id
1 'polypeptide(L)'
;MQLVSRSSLPAHSPFPNLSQSEATERVVILIDGANLFYAAMQLGLEIDYTRLLHCLAKGRSLVRAYFYTGVDRSNDKQQRFLLWMRHNGYRVVAKDLIQHPDGSKKADLNIEMAVDMLTLSQHCDRIVLLSGTGDLTYAVDHVAYRGVQVEVVSLPTMTSDSLINVCDRFVDLSKLKSEIEKLRPQARIPD
;
A
#
# COMPACT_ATOMS: atom_id res chain seq x y z
N MET A 1 -63.81 38.01 -10.19
CA MET A 1 -63.16 36.69 -10.39
C MET A 1 -61.66 36.92 -10.29
N GLN A 2 -61.04 36.64 -9.15
CA GLN A 2 -59.66 37.03 -8.81
C GLN A 2 -58.78 35.78 -8.84
N LEU A 3 -57.80 35.73 -9.74
CA LEU A 3 -56.83 34.63 -9.87
C LEU A 3 -55.77 34.77 -8.78
N VAL A 4 -55.70 33.78 -7.88
CA VAL A 4 -54.74 33.73 -6.78
C VAL A 4 -53.43 33.13 -7.30
N SER A 5 -52.34 33.89 -7.16
CA SER A 5 -50.97 33.47 -7.45
C SER A 5 -50.54 32.37 -6.47
N ARG A 6 -50.07 31.23 -7.00
CA ARG A 6 -49.44 30.17 -6.22
C ARG A 6 -47.96 30.52 -6.01
N SER A 7 -47.62 30.97 -4.80
CA SER A 7 -46.25 31.01 -4.32
C SER A 7 -45.73 29.58 -4.10
N SER A 8 -44.68 29.20 -4.82
CA SER A 8 -43.93 27.96 -4.60
C SER A 8 -43.05 28.10 -3.36
N LEU A 9 -43.22 27.18 -2.40
CA LEU A 9 -42.37 27.06 -1.22
C LEU A 9 -40.96 26.55 -1.62
N PRO A 10 -39.89 26.97 -0.94
CA PRO A 10 -38.55 26.43 -1.17
C PRO A 10 -38.44 24.99 -0.63
N ALA A 11 -37.84 24.10 -1.43
CA ALA A 11 -37.54 22.74 -1.02
C ALA A 11 -36.44 22.74 0.05
N HIS A 12 -36.80 22.46 1.31
CA HIS A 12 -35.82 22.13 2.34
C HIS A 12 -35.29 20.71 2.11
N SER A 13 -34.00 20.60 1.80
CA SER A 13 -33.30 19.30 1.82
C SER A 13 -33.32 18.74 3.24
N PRO A 14 -33.73 17.47 3.47
CA PRO A 14 -33.78 16.86 4.79
C PRO A 14 -32.40 16.45 5.32
N PHE A 15 -31.34 16.66 4.55
CA PHE A 15 -30.00 16.26 4.97
C PHE A 15 -29.31 17.40 5.71
N PRO A 16 -28.84 17.19 6.96
CA PRO A 16 -28.07 18.19 7.66
C PRO A 16 -26.83 18.54 6.84
N ASN A 17 -26.56 19.84 6.75
CA ASN A 17 -25.31 20.33 6.17
C ASN A 17 -24.18 19.92 7.11
N LEU A 18 -23.61 18.74 6.87
CA LEU A 18 -22.48 18.24 7.63
C LEU A 18 -21.28 19.11 7.29
N SER A 19 -21.03 20.13 8.10
CA SER A 19 -19.70 20.72 8.20
C SER A 19 -18.79 19.65 8.83
N GLN A 20 -18.42 18.64 8.04
CA GLN A 20 -17.37 17.72 8.41
C GLN A 20 -16.10 18.57 8.45
N SER A 21 -15.44 18.64 9.60
CA SER A 21 -13.98 18.67 9.52
C SER A 21 -13.63 17.49 8.63
N GLU A 22 -13.05 17.71 7.44
CA GLU A 22 -12.65 16.61 6.57
C GLU A 22 -11.69 15.74 7.37
N ALA A 23 -12.22 14.66 7.96
CA ALA A 23 -11.41 13.71 8.69
C ALA A 23 -10.51 13.09 7.64
N THR A 24 -9.22 13.37 7.72
CA THR A 24 -8.25 12.84 6.77
C THR A 24 -8.30 11.32 6.86
N GLU A 25 -8.65 10.69 5.74
CA GLU A 25 -8.75 9.23 5.63
C GLU A 25 -7.49 8.58 6.22
N ARG A 26 -7.68 7.59 7.10
CA ARG A 26 -6.59 6.88 7.77
C ARG A 26 -6.15 5.70 6.94
N VAL A 27 -4.85 5.64 6.64
CA VAL A 27 -4.28 4.59 5.79
C VAL A 27 -3.27 3.73 6.54
N VAL A 28 -3.33 2.43 6.29
CA VAL A 28 -2.29 1.46 6.64
C VAL A 28 -1.64 0.96 5.35
N ILE A 29 -0.32 0.84 5.35
CA ILE A 29 0.44 0.37 4.19
C ILE A 29 1.14 -0.94 4.57
N LEU A 30 0.94 -1.99 3.79
CA LEU A 30 1.55 -3.31 3.97
C LEU A 30 2.35 -3.64 2.72
N ILE A 31 3.68 -3.77 2.85
CA ILE A 31 4.58 -3.99 1.72
C ILE A 31 5.23 -5.37 1.81
N ASP A 32 4.96 -6.21 0.83
CA ASP A 32 5.73 -7.41 0.55
C ASP A 32 7.04 -7.03 -0.12
N GLY A 33 8.14 -7.13 0.63
CA GLY A 33 9.47 -6.76 0.17
C GLY A 33 9.98 -7.64 -0.98
N ALA A 34 9.55 -8.91 -1.06
CA ALA A 34 9.95 -9.79 -2.15
C ALA A 34 9.22 -9.39 -3.44
N ASN A 35 7.91 -9.18 -3.37
CA ASN A 35 7.13 -8.72 -4.53
C ASN A 35 7.62 -7.37 -5.04
N LEU A 36 7.86 -6.39 -4.13
CA LEU A 36 8.42 -5.09 -4.49
C LEU A 36 9.79 -5.21 -5.16
N PHE A 37 10.67 -6.07 -4.64
CA PHE A 37 12.01 -6.28 -5.20
C PHE A 37 11.94 -6.80 -6.64
N TYR A 38 11.16 -7.85 -6.89
CA TYR A 38 11.03 -8.42 -8.22
C TYR A 38 10.35 -7.45 -9.20
N ALA A 39 9.35 -6.71 -8.74
CA ALA A 39 8.72 -5.67 -9.55
C ALA A 39 9.68 -4.54 -9.92
N ALA A 40 10.50 -4.09 -8.97
CA ALA A 40 11.54 -3.08 -9.20
C ALA A 40 12.59 -3.57 -10.21
N MET A 41 13.01 -4.84 -10.11
CA MET A 41 13.92 -5.46 -11.07
C MET A 41 13.32 -5.47 -12.49
N GLN A 42 12.06 -5.89 -12.64
CA GLN A 42 11.39 -5.94 -13.94
C GLN A 42 11.24 -4.53 -14.57
N LEU A 43 11.06 -3.50 -13.74
CA LEU A 43 10.96 -2.11 -14.21
C LEU A 43 12.32 -1.42 -14.40
N GLY A 44 13.43 -2.06 -14.05
CA GLY A 44 14.75 -1.42 -13.96
C GLY A 44 14.73 -0.19 -13.04
N LEU A 45 13.99 -0.27 -11.94
CA LEU A 45 13.69 0.84 -11.04
C LEU A 45 14.55 0.78 -9.78
N GLU A 46 15.27 1.86 -9.50
CA GLU A 46 15.86 2.08 -8.18
C GLU A 46 14.90 2.87 -7.30
N ILE A 47 14.34 2.22 -6.28
CA ILE A 47 13.30 2.81 -5.42
C ILE A 47 13.92 3.77 -4.39
N ASP A 48 13.34 4.96 -4.31
CA ASP A 48 13.39 5.85 -3.16
C ASP A 48 12.25 5.48 -2.20
N TYR A 49 12.60 4.84 -1.09
CA TYR A 49 11.62 4.32 -0.13
C TYR A 49 10.91 5.45 0.64
N THR A 50 11.54 6.61 0.82
CA THR A 50 10.86 7.76 1.41
C THR A 50 9.77 8.23 0.47
N ARG A 51 10.08 8.40 -0.83
CA ARG A 51 9.09 8.80 -1.84
C ARG A 51 8.01 7.76 -2.04
N LEU A 52 8.36 6.47 -2.01
CA LEU A 52 7.41 5.36 -2.04
C LEU A 52 6.39 5.49 -0.91
N LEU A 53 6.83 5.70 0.33
CA LEU A 53 5.92 5.83 1.47
C LEU A 53 4.92 6.98 1.28
N HIS A 54 5.41 8.15 0.85
CA HIS A 54 4.57 9.32 0.59
C HIS A 54 3.60 9.09 -0.57
N CYS A 55 4.08 8.47 -1.66
CA CYS A 55 3.28 8.15 -2.84
C CYS A 55 2.16 7.14 -2.50
N LEU A 56 2.45 6.13 -1.67
CA LEU A 56 1.43 5.18 -1.22
C LEU A 56 0.45 5.83 -0.23
N ALA A 57 0.91 6.75 0.62
CA ALA A 57 0.03 7.48 1.54
C ALA A 57 -0.89 8.47 0.80
N LYS A 58 -0.50 9.07 -0.33
CA LYS A 58 -1.32 10.02 -1.12
C LYS A 58 -2.00 11.13 -0.29
N GLY A 59 -1.29 11.69 0.70
CA GLY A 59 -1.81 12.75 1.57
C GLY A 59 -2.80 12.30 2.65
N ARG A 60 -3.06 10.99 2.75
CA ARG A 60 -3.88 10.37 3.81
C ARG A 60 -3.12 10.29 5.13
N SER A 61 -3.85 10.21 6.24
CA SER A 61 -3.25 10.10 7.57
C SER A 61 -2.65 8.70 7.77
N LEU A 62 -1.32 8.60 7.71
CA LEU A 62 -0.63 7.32 7.85
C LEU A 62 -0.70 6.80 9.30
N VAL A 63 -1.41 5.70 9.51
CA VAL A 63 -1.49 5.01 10.81
C VAL A 63 -0.22 4.21 11.05
N ARG A 64 0.13 3.33 10.10
CA ARG A 64 1.34 2.48 10.10
C ARG A 64 1.74 2.12 8.67
N ALA A 65 3.04 1.93 8.47
CA ALA A 65 3.59 1.26 7.29
C ALA A 65 4.43 0.06 7.73
N TYR A 66 4.14 -1.10 7.17
CA TYR A 66 4.85 -2.35 7.42
C TYR A 66 5.64 -2.78 6.19
N PHE A 67 6.82 -3.34 6.43
CA PHE A 67 7.68 -3.93 5.41
C PHE A 67 8.04 -5.35 5.81
N TYR A 68 7.51 -6.33 5.07
CA TYR A 68 7.66 -7.76 5.31
C TYR A 68 8.78 -8.30 4.42
N THR A 69 9.78 -8.95 4.99
CA THR A 69 10.93 -9.40 4.20
C THR A 69 11.66 -10.61 4.77
N GLY A 70 12.18 -11.45 3.86
CA GLY A 70 13.18 -12.46 4.22
C GLY A 70 14.53 -11.83 4.51
N VAL A 71 15.22 -12.29 5.54
CA VAL A 71 16.53 -11.75 5.94
C VAL A 71 17.63 -12.80 5.89
N ASP A 72 18.77 -12.42 5.31
CA ASP A 72 20.05 -13.09 5.48
C ASP A 72 20.86 -12.32 6.52
N ARG A 73 21.03 -12.90 7.72
CA ARG A 73 21.75 -12.25 8.81
C ARG A 73 23.23 -12.04 8.53
N SER A 74 23.81 -12.77 7.59
CA SER A 74 25.20 -12.55 7.16
C SER A 74 25.36 -11.37 6.20
N ASN A 75 24.25 -10.82 5.68
CA ASN A 75 24.29 -9.74 4.70
C ASN A 75 24.22 -8.36 5.39
N ASP A 76 25.39 -7.81 5.72
CA ASP A 76 25.52 -6.50 6.38
C ASP A 76 24.84 -5.35 5.61
N LYS A 77 24.85 -5.39 4.27
CA LYS A 77 24.20 -4.36 3.45
C LYS A 77 22.69 -4.42 3.64
N GLN A 78 22.11 -5.62 3.68
CA GLN A 78 20.69 -5.81 3.97
C GLN A 78 20.36 -5.36 5.39
N GLN A 79 21.17 -5.74 6.40
CA GLN A 79 20.96 -5.32 7.78
C GLN A 79 20.93 -3.79 7.92
N ARG A 80 21.88 -3.07 7.31
CA ARG A 80 21.91 -1.61 7.30
C ARG A 80 20.68 -1.01 6.61
N PHE A 81 20.24 -1.59 5.50
CA PHE A 81 19.02 -1.17 4.82
C PHE A 81 17.77 -1.34 5.70
N LEU A 82 17.61 -2.49 6.35
CA LEU A 82 16.46 -2.74 7.24
C LEU A 82 16.49 -1.86 8.49
N LEU A 83 17.68 -1.55 9.01
CA LEU A 83 17.82 -0.56 10.08
C LEU A 83 17.40 0.84 9.61
N TRP A 84 17.84 1.25 8.42
CA TRP A 84 17.41 2.52 7.83
C TRP A 84 15.88 2.56 7.66
N MET A 85 15.25 1.50 7.15
CA MET A 85 13.79 1.42 7.02
C MET A 85 13.08 1.65 8.36
N ARG A 86 13.56 1.02 9.45
CA ARG A 86 13.01 1.20 10.80
C ARG A 86 13.08 2.65 11.30
N HIS A 87 14.16 3.37 10.96
CA HIS A 87 14.31 4.78 11.31
C HIS A 87 13.52 5.73 10.41
N ASN A 88 13.08 5.29 9.24
CA ASN A 88 12.42 6.12 8.22
C ASN A 88 10.95 5.75 8.02
N GLY A 89 10.25 5.46 9.12
CA GLY A 89 8.78 5.35 9.14
C GLY A 89 8.20 3.96 8.87
N TYR A 90 9.04 2.94 8.66
CA TYR A 90 8.57 1.57 8.44
C TYR A 90 8.70 0.69 9.70
N ARG A 91 7.70 -0.16 9.93
CA ARG A 91 7.78 -1.30 10.83
C ARG A 91 8.26 -2.52 10.04
N VAL A 92 9.49 -2.95 10.28
CA VAL A 92 10.08 -4.09 9.57
C VAL A 92 9.75 -5.40 10.28
N VAL A 93 9.02 -6.28 9.60
CA VAL A 93 8.76 -7.67 10.01
C VAL A 93 9.67 -8.55 9.17
N ALA A 94 10.57 -9.29 9.82
CA ALA A 94 11.59 -10.06 9.13
C ALA A 94 11.63 -11.51 9.60
N LYS A 95 11.83 -12.43 8.66
CA LYS A 95 11.95 -13.87 8.90
C LYS A 95 13.22 -14.39 8.24
N ASP A 96 13.94 -15.25 8.93
CA ASP A 96 15.18 -15.82 8.40
C ASP A 96 14.89 -16.61 7.12
N LEU A 97 15.73 -16.41 6.10
CA LEU A 97 15.61 -17.12 4.84
C LEU A 97 15.85 -18.62 5.06
N ILE A 98 14.91 -19.44 4.62
CA ILE A 98 15.00 -20.90 4.67
C ILE A 98 15.58 -21.38 3.34
N GLN A 99 16.66 -22.17 3.42
CA GLN A 99 17.22 -22.83 2.25
C GLN A 99 16.43 -24.11 1.95
N HIS A 100 15.87 -24.18 0.76
CA HIS A 100 15.14 -25.33 0.27
C HIS A 100 16.07 -26.34 -0.43
N PRO A 101 15.65 -27.61 -0.60
CA PRO A 101 16.45 -28.64 -1.27
C PRO A 101 16.85 -28.30 -2.71
N ASP A 102 16.09 -27.42 -3.37
CA ASP A 102 16.38 -26.90 -4.71
C ASP A 102 17.45 -25.78 -4.71
N GLY A 103 18.02 -25.46 -3.54
CA GLY A 103 19.01 -24.40 -3.35
C GLY A 103 18.42 -23.00 -3.23
N SER A 104 17.10 -22.83 -3.42
CA SER A 104 16.45 -21.54 -3.28
C SER A 104 16.38 -21.11 -1.80
N LYS A 105 16.53 -19.81 -1.55
CA LYS A 105 16.34 -19.21 -0.23
C LYS A 105 15.06 -18.41 -0.24
N LYS A 106 14.06 -18.81 0.54
CA LYS A 106 12.75 -18.15 0.58
C LYS A 106 12.31 -17.91 2.02
N ALA A 107 11.53 -16.86 2.21
CA ALA A 107 10.78 -16.63 3.43
C ALA A 107 9.38 -16.22 3.01
N ASP A 108 8.38 -16.96 3.49
CA ASP A 108 6.97 -16.62 3.33
C ASP A 108 6.48 -15.93 4.62
N LEU A 109 5.86 -14.77 4.42
CA LEU A 109 5.30 -13.88 5.44
C LEU A 109 3.81 -13.60 5.19
N ASN A 110 3.15 -14.35 4.31
CA ASN A 110 1.73 -14.16 3.96
C ASN A 110 0.81 -14.29 5.19
N ILE A 111 1.14 -15.20 6.12
CA ILE A 111 0.37 -15.39 7.35
C ILE A 111 0.48 -14.15 8.25
N GLU A 112 1.70 -13.68 8.49
CA GLU A 112 1.98 -12.48 9.28
C GLU A 112 1.27 -11.26 8.69
N MET A 113 1.34 -11.10 7.35
CA MET A 113 0.63 -10.04 6.64
C MET A 113 -0.89 -10.13 6.78
N ALA A 114 -1.48 -11.31 6.61
CA ALA A 114 -2.93 -11.52 6.72
C ALA A 114 -3.44 -11.21 8.14
N VAL A 115 -2.72 -11.67 9.17
CA VAL A 115 -3.05 -11.40 10.58
C VAL A 115 -2.97 -9.91 10.89
N ASP A 116 -1.90 -9.24 10.46
CA ASP A 116 -1.75 -7.80 10.65
C ASP A 116 -2.82 -7.01 9.91
N MET A 117 -3.15 -7.40 8.67
CA MET A 117 -4.18 -6.75 7.86
C MET A 117 -5.56 -6.81 8.53
N LEU A 118 -5.97 -7.99 8.99
CA LEU A 118 -7.22 -8.17 9.72
C LEU A 118 -7.21 -7.39 11.04
N THR A 119 -6.09 -7.36 11.76
CA THR A 119 -5.98 -6.63 13.03
C THR A 119 -6.01 -5.12 12.83
N LEU A 120 -5.37 -4.60 11.80
CA LEU A 120 -5.26 -3.17 11.53
C LEU A 120 -6.52 -2.59 10.85
N SER A 121 -7.34 -3.43 10.21
CA SER A 121 -8.61 -3.03 9.58
C SER A 121 -9.53 -2.25 10.53
N GLN A 122 -9.53 -2.54 11.82
CA GLN A 122 -10.36 -1.83 12.81
C GLN A 122 -9.87 -0.40 13.13
N HIS A 123 -8.70 0.00 12.63
CA HIS A 123 -8.03 1.26 12.96
C HIS A 123 -7.79 2.18 11.77
N CYS A 124 -8.19 1.77 10.57
CA CYS A 124 -7.98 2.53 9.35
C CYS A 124 -9.23 2.45 8.48
N ASP A 125 -9.32 3.39 7.55
CA ASP A 125 -10.41 3.46 6.58
C ASP A 125 -9.97 2.78 5.27
N ARG A 126 -8.64 2.64 5.09
CA ARG A 126 -8.04 2.01 3.93
C ARG A 126 -6.73 1.28 4.21
N ILE A 127 -6.54 0.16 3.52
CA ILE A 127 -5.29 -0.59 3.45
C ILE A 127 -4.72 -0.50 2.03
N VAL A 128 -3.46 -0.13 1.93
CA VAL A 128 -2.67 -0.25 0.70
C VAL A 128 -1.80 -1.48 0.83
N LEU A 129 -2.09 -2.51 0.03
CA LEU A 129 -1.32 -3.74 -0.05
C LEU A 129 -0.40 -3.69 -1.27
N LEU A 130 0.90 -3.55 -1.05
CA LEU A 130 1.89 -3.71 -2.10
C LEU A 130 2.34 -5.18 -2.14
N SER A 131 1.57 -6.00 -2.86
CA SER A 131 1.88 -7.38 -3.19
C SER A 131 1.00 -7.83 -4.37
N GLY A 132 1.36 -8.94 -5.00
CA GLY A 132 0.58 -9.58 -6.06
C GLY A 132 0.14 -11.01 -5.74
N THR A 133 0.42 -11.52 -4.53
CA THR A 133 0.14 -12.92 -4.19
C THR A 133 -1.35 -13.21 -3.99
N GLY A 134 -1.86 -14.26 -4.63
CA GLY A 134 -3.24 -14.73 -4.45
C GLY A 134 -3.50 -15.35 -3.06
N ASP A 135 -2.45 -15.67 -2.30
CA ASP A 135 -2.60 -16.27 -0.95
C ASP A 135 -3.23 -15.29 0.05
N LEU A 136 -3.22 -13.99 -0.25
CA LEU A 136 -3.83 -12.94 0.55
C LEU A 136 -5.28 -12.63 0.15
N THR A 137 -5.80 -13.23 -0.93
CA THR A 137 -7.14 -12.94 -1.46
C THR A 137 -8.23 -13.06 -0.40
N TYR A 138 -8.19 -14.11 0.42
CA TYR A 138 -9.20 -14.31 1.48
C TYR A 138 -9.13 -13.24 2.57
N ALA A 139 -7.91 -12.80 2.94
CA ALA A 139 -7.73 -11.73 3.92
C ALA A 139 -8.24 -10.39 3.38
N VAL A 140 -7.96 -10.08 2.11
CA VAL A 140 -8.45 -8.88 1.43
C VAL A 140 -9.98 -8.85 1.39
N ASP A 141 -10.61 -9.95 0.97
CA ASP A 141 -12.07 -10.07 0.92
C ASP A 141 -12.71 -9.85 2.31
N HIS A 142 -12.13 -10.41 3.37
CA HIS A 142 -12.61 -10.22 4.73
C HIS A 142 -12.41 -8.79 5.27
N VAL A 143 -11.36 -8.10 4.84
CA VAL A 143 -11.12 -6.70 5.21
C VAL A 143 -12.13 -5.80 4.52
N ALA A 144 -12.42 -6.05 3.24
CA ALA A 144 -13.45 -5.34 2.49
C ALA A 144 -14.83 -5.50 3.15
N TYR A 145 -15.17 -6.71 3.62
CA TYR A 145 -16.40 -6.96 4.38
C TYR A 145 -16.54 -6.10 5.66
N ARG A 146 -15.43 -5.65 6.25
CA ARG A 146 -15.43 -4.76 7.43
C ARG A 146 -15.59 -3.28 7.07
N GLY A 147 -15.81 -2.95 5.80
CA GLY A 147 -15.97 -1.59 5.30
C GLY A 147 -14.66 -0.84 5.09
N VAL A 148 -13.52 -1.53 5.11
CA VAL A 148 -12.20 -0.95 4.84
C VAL A 148 -11.88 -1.11 3.36
N GLN A 149 -11.50 -0.02 2.69
CA GLN A 149 -11.11 -0.10 1.28
C GLN A 149 -9.71 -0.70 1.13
N VAL A 150 -9.52 -1.58 0.15
CA VAL A 150 -8.24 -2.21 -0.13
C VAL A 150 -7.74 -1.78 -1.51
N GLU A 151 -6.62 -1.07 -1.53
CA GLU A 151 -5.87 -0.76 -2.75
C GLU A 151 -4.72 -1.76 -2.90
N VAL A 152 -4.71 -2.54 -3.98
CA VAL A 152 -3.59 -3.42 -4.33
C VAL A 152 -2.65 -2.70 -5.28
N VAL A 153 -1.35 -2.67 -4.95
CA VAL A 153 -0.30 -2.05 -5.76
C VAL A 153 0.72 -3.11 -6.17
N SER A 154 0.83 -3.39 -7.46
CA SER A 154 1.77 -4.39 -8.00
C SER A 154 1.89 -4.23 -9.52
N LEU A 155 2.69 -5.07 -10.18
CA LEU A 155 2.65 -5.21 -11.63
C LEU A 155 1.53 -6.16 -12.06
N PRO A 156 0.79 -5.87 -13.15
CA PRO A 156 -0.23 -6.78 -13.67
C PRO A 156 0.32 -8.19 -13.93
N THR A 157 1.54 -8.30 -14.46
CA THR A 157 2.21 -9.58 -14.76
C THR A 157 2.62 -10.39 -13.53
N MET A 158 2.56 -9.79 -12.34
CA MET A 158 2.98 -10.38 -11.06
C MET A 158 1.82 -10.52 -10.06
N THR A 159 0.58 -10.29 -10.51
CA THR A 159 -0.59 -10.24 -9.63
C THR A 159 -1.57 -11.33 -10.00
N SER A 160 -2.07 -12.05 -9.00
CA SER A 160 -3.16 -13.01 -9.19
C SER A 160 -4.46 -12.31 -9.59
N ASP A 161 -5.15 -12.82 -10.61
CA ASP A 161 -6.49 -12.35 -10.99
C ASP A 161 -7.47 -12.42 -9.82
N SER A 162 -7.35 -13.45 -8.96
CA SER A 162 -8.21 -13.60 -7.79
C SER A 162 -8.06 -12.42 -6.82
N LEU A 163 -6.84 -11.92 -6.63
CA LEU A 163 -6.57 -10.78 -5.77
C LEU A 163 -7.10 -9.47 -6.39
N ILE A 164 -6.93 -9.31 -7.72
CA ILE A 164 -7.46 -8.16 -8.46
C ILE A 164 -8.98 -8.10 -8.34
N ASN A 165 -9.65 -9.25 -8.47
CA ASN A 165 -11.10 -9.34 -8.45
C ASN A 165 -11.73 -8.97 -7.09
N VAL A 166 -11.02 -9.18 -5.98
CA VAL A 166 -11.53 -8.89 -4.63
C VAL A 166 -11.13 -7.53 -4.09
N CYS A 167 -10.10 -6.87 -4.66
CA CYS A 167 -9.69 -5.56 -4.20
C CYS A 167 -10.60 -4.44 -4.75
N ASP A 168 -10.77 -3.37 -3.98
CA ASP A 168 -11.55 -2.21 -4.44
C ASP A 168 -10.85 -1.44 -5.56
N ARG A 169 -9.52 -1.46 -5.56
CA ARG A 169 -8.72 -0.78 -6.56
C ARG A 169 -7.39 -1.47 -6.78
N PHE A 170 -7.11 -1.80 -8.02
CA PHE A 170 -5.77 -2.18 -8.47
C PHE A 170 -5.01 -0.96 -9.02
N VAL A 171 -3.76 -0.79 -8.60
CA VAL A 171 -2.84 0.25 -9.08
C VAL A 171 -1.59 -0.41 -9.64
N ASP A 172 -1.38 -0.21 -10.94
CA ASP A 172 -0.17 -0.65 -11.62
C ASP A 172 1.06 0.15 -11.13
N LEU A 173 2.00 -0.54 -10.47
CA LEU A 173 3.21 0.06 -9.92
C LEU A 173 4.05 0.78 -10.99
N SER A 174 4.01 0.34 -12.25
CA SER A 174 4.74 0.99 -13.35
C SER A 174 4.33 2.45 -13.56
N LYS A 175 3.07 2.78 -13.24
CA LYS A 175 2.54 4.15 -13.34
C LYS A 175 3.06 5.07 -12.25
N LEU A 176 3.58 4.52 -11.16
CA LEU A 176 4.15 5.28 -10.04
C LEU A 176 5.66 5.50 -10.18
N LYS A 177 6.31 4.92 -11.21
CA LYS A 177 7.77 4.88 -11.36
C LYS A 177 8.42 6.26 -11.17
N SER A 178 7.95 7.29 -11.87
CA SER A 178 8.51 8.65 -11.81
C SER A 178 8.37 9.31 -10.43
N GLU A 179 7.38 8.90 -9.64
CA GLU A 179 7.11 9.41 -8.30
C GLU A 179 7.99 8.76 -7.23
N ILE A 180 8.50 7.55 -7.47
CA ILE A 180 9.20 6.74 -6.47
C ILE A 180 10.65 6.40 -6.86
N GLU A 181 11.10 6.78 -8.04
CA GLU A 181 12.48 6.54 -8.49
C GLU A 181 13.48 7.46 -7.76
N LYS A 182 14.66 6.92 -7.44
CA LYS A 182 15.76 7.74 -6.94
C LYS A 182 16.17 8.75 -8.00
N LEU A 183 16.22 10.01 -7.59
CA LEU A 183 16.80 11.06 -8.42
C LEU A 183 18.30 10.77 -8.57
N ARG A 184 18.76 10.50 -9.80
CA ARG A 184 20.20 10.51 -10.07
C ARG A 184 20.68 11.95 -9.93
N PRO A 185 21.81 12.20 -9.22
CA PRO A 185 22.44 13.50 -9.28
C PRO A 185 22.70 13.84 -10.75
N GLN A 186 22.23 15.01 -11.22
CA GLN A 186 22.65 15.50 -12.53
C GLN A 186 24.18 15.57 -12.50
N ALA A 187 24.82 14.94 -13.49
CA ALA A 187 26.25 15.10 -13.68
C ALA A 187 26.52 16.61 -13.79
N ARG A 188 27.38 17.15 -12.92
CA ARG A 188 27.89 18.50 -13.10
C ARG A 188 28.51 18.54 -14.49
N ILE A 189 27.99 19.40 -15.36
CA ILE A 189 28.66 19.75 -16.60
C ILE A 189 30.02 20.30 -16.17
N PRO A 190 31.15 19.72 -16.60
CA PRO A 190 32.46 20.31 -16.33
C PRO A 190 32.49 21.71 -16.95
N ASP A 191 32.95 22.70 -16.19
CA ASP A 191 33.22 24.06 -16.68
C ASP A 191 34.17 24.06 -17.89
#